data_AF-A0A2T1DU47-F1
#
_entry.id   AF-A0A2T1DU47-F1
#
_cell.length_a   1.000
_cell.length_b   1.000
_cell.length_c   1.000
_cell.angle_alpha   90.00
_cell.angle_beta   90.00
_cell.angle_gamma   90.00
#
_symmetry.space_group_name_H-M   'P 1'
#
loop_
_entity.id
_entity.type
_entity.pdbx_description
1 polymer ?
#
loop_
_entity_poly.entity_id
_entity_poly.type
_entity_poly.pdbx_seq_one_letter_code
_entity_poly.pdbx_strand_id
1 'polypeptide(L)' 'MSQLKYRVNIAWSEADQAYLVELPEFATEIQRYFTDGDTYEEALKNAQEVLELLVESYQVEGRPLPQPQTLQAA' A
#
# COMPACT_ATOMS: atom_id res chain seq x y z
N MET A 1 1.38 11.94 -13.04
CA MET A 1 2.00 10.72 -12.49
C MET A 1 1.48 9.53 -13.27
N SER A 2 2.35 8.61 -13.69
CA SER A 2 1.90 7.34 -14.26
C SER A 2 0.98 6.65 -13.26
N GLN A 3 -0.18 6.18 -13.71
CA GLN A 3 -1.13 5.50 -12.84
C GLN A 3 -0.48 4.22 -12.30
N LEU A 4 -0.05 4.23 -11.03
CA LEU A 4 0.48 3.06 -10.35
C LEU A 4 -0.67 2.07 -10.12
N LYS A 5 -0.49 0.80 -10.49
CA LYS A 5 -1.55 -0.22 -10.49
C LYS A 5 -1.40 -1.24 -9.36
N TYR A 6 -0.83 -0.83 -8.24
CA TYR A 6 -0.65 -1.70 -7.07
C TYR A 6 -1.96 -1.92 -6.33
N ARG A 7 -2.10 -3.09 -5.71
CA ARG A 7 -3.27 -3.40 -4.90
C ARG A 7 -3.19 -2.62 -3.59
N VAL A 8 -4.33 -2.12 -3.13
CA VAL A 8 -4.49 -1.52 -1.80
C VAL A 8 -5.52 -2.36 -1.05
N ASN A 9 -5.10 -3.04 0.00
CA ASN A 9 -5.98 -3.75 0.91
C ASN A 9 -6.27 -2.84 2.10
N ILE A 10 -7.56 -2.59 2.39
CA ILE A 10 -8.00 -1.79 3.54
C ILE A 10 -8.83 -2.70 4.45
N ALA A 11 -8.47 -2.79 5.73
CA ALA A 11 -9.16 -3.65 6.70
C ALA A 11 -9.32 -2.95 8.05
N TRP A 12 -10.50 -3.05 8.66
CA TRP A 12 -10.72 -2.56 10.03
C TRP A 12 -9.96 -3.40 11.04
N SER A 13 -9.22 -2.76 11.94
CA SER A 13 -8.59 -3.40 13.11
C SER A 13 -9.35 -3.02 14.37
N GLU A 14 -9.91 -4.01 15.06
CA GLU A 14 -10.53 -3.79 16.37
C GLU A 14 -9.51 -3.38 17.44
N ALA A 15 -8.25 -3.82 17.32
CA ALA A 15 -7.22 -3.49 18.30
C ALA A 15 -6.76 -2.03 18.17
N ASP A 16 -6.65 -1.55 16.93
CA ASP A 16 -6.16 -0.20 16.62
C ASP A 16 -7.30 0.82 16.48
N GLN A 17 -8.56 0.34 16.41
CA GLN A 17 -9.76 1.16 16.16
C GLN A 17 -9.61 2.06 14.92
N ALA A 18 -8.96 1.53 13.88
CA ALA A 18 -8.66 2.21 12.63
C ALA A 18 -8.66 1.22 11.47
N TYR A 19 -8.76 1.74 10.25
CA TYR A 19 -8.49 0.96 9.04
C TYR A 19 -6.99 0.84 8.83
N LEU A 20 -6.46 -0.38 8.81
CA LEU A 20 -5.08 -0.65 8.43
C LEU A 20 -4.99 -0.89 6.93
N VAL A 21 -3.90 -0.39 6.34
CA VAL A 21 -3.61 -0.50 4.91
C VAL A 21 -2.42 -1.42 4.68
N GLU A 22 -2.64 -2.42 3.82
CA GLU A 22 -1.59 -3.29 3.29
C GLU A 22 -1.43 -3.02 1.78
N LEU A 23 -0.16 -2.88 1.37
CA LEU A 23 0.28 -2.87 -0.03
C LEU A 23 0.99 -4.21 -0.27
N PRO A 24 0.28 -5.27 -0.69
CA PRO A 24 0.77 -6.64 -0.56
C PRO A 24 2.01 -6.93 -1.42
N GLU A 25 2.24 -6.16 -2.48
CA GLU A 25 3.46 -6.24 -3.30
C GLU A 25 4.72 -5.73 -2.59
N PHE A 26 4.55 -4.89 -1.57
CA PHE A 26 5.64 -4.34 -0.75
C PHE A 26 5.75 -5.01 0.61
N ALA A 27 4.73 -5.76 1.04
CA ALA A 27 4.70 -6.46 2.32
C ALA A 27 5.83 -7.51 2.43
N THR A 28 6.38 -7.64 3.64
CA THR A 28 7.42 -8.62 3.99
C THR A 28 6.96 -9.49 5.16
N GLU A 29 7.76 -10.49 5.53
CA GLU A 29 7.47 -11.37 6.69
C GLU A 29 7.35 -10.62 8.02
N ILE A 30 8.02 -9.47 8.14
CA ILE A 30 8.07 -8.66 9.37
C ILE A 30 7.27 -7.35 9.28
N GLN A 31 6.82 -6.95 8.09
CA GLN A 31 6.04 -5.73 7.88
C GLN A 31 4.93 -5.95 6.86
N ARG A 32 3.70 -6.02 7.34
CA ARG A 32 2.50 -6.22 6.54
C ARG A 32 1.71 -4.93 6.27
N TYR A 33 1.55 -4.09 7.29
CA TYR A 33 0.79 -2.85 7.20
C TYR A 33 1.73 -1.64 7.10
N PHE A 34 1.31 -0.63 6.35
CA PHE A 34 2.15 0.51 5.98
C PHE A 34 1.61 1.85 6.48
N THR A 35 0.30 1.95 6.65
CA THR A 35 -0.39 3.13 7.16
C THR A 35 -1.78 2.75 7.63
N ASP A 36 -2.50 3.72 8.18
CA ASP A 36 -3.82 3.60 8.74
C ASP A 36 -4.69 4.82 8.39
N GLY A 37 -5.97 4.78 8.76
CA GLY A 37 -6.87 5.93 8.71
C GLY A 37 -8.19 5.64 9.42
N ASP A 38 -8.86 6.68 9.89
CA ASP A 38 -10.13 6.56 10.64
C ASP A 38 -11.32 6.28 9.69
N THR A 39 -11.14 6.60 8.42
CA THR A 39 -12.15 6.43 7.35
C THR A 39 -11.55 5.72 6.15
N TYR A 40 -12.40 5.19 5.27
CA TYR A 40 -11.94 4.60 4.01
C TYR A 40 -11.20 5.62 3.14
N GLU A 41 -11.70 6.86 3.08
CA GLU A 41 -11.12 7.94 2.30
C GLU A 41 -9.73 8.34 2.83
N GLU A 42 -9.59 8.47 4.15
CA GLU A 42 -8.32 8.77 4.78
C GLU A 42 -7.32 7.63 4.58
N ALA A 43 -7.72 6.39 4.83
CA ALA A 43 -6.88 5.22 4.64
C ALA A 43 -6.38 5.12 3.19
N LEU A 44 -7.26 5.35 2.20
CA LEU A 44 -6.87 5.35 0.80
C LEU A 44 -5.93 6.51 0.45
N LYS A 45 -6.17 7.71 0.98
CA LYS A 45 -5.30 8.87 0.78
C LYS A 45 -3.90 8.58 1.34
N ASN A 46 -3.82 8.10 2.57
CA ASN A 46 -2.56 7.76 3.21
C ASN A 46 -1.84 6.62 2.46
N ALA A 47 -2.60 5.64 1.93
CA ALA A 47 -2.05 4.57 1.10
C ALA A 47 -1.35 5.11 -0.16
N GLN A 48 -1.94 6.13 -0.80
CA GLN A 48 -1.37 6.77 -1.99
C GLN A 48 -0.07 7.52 -1.65
N GLU A 49 -0.07 8.29 -0.56
CA GLU A 49 1.12 9.00 -0.08
C GLU A 49 2.27 8.01 0.25
N VAL A 50 1.97 6.92 0.97
CA VAL A 50 2.97 5.90 1.29
C VAL A 50 3.43 5.13 0.06
N LEU A 51 2.55 4.86 -0.91
CA LEU A 51 2.94 4.21 -2.16
C LEU A 51 3.94 5.08 -2.94
N GLU A 52 3.76 6.39 -2.98
CA GLU A 52 4.72 7.32 -3.60
C GLU A 52 6.08 7.26 -2.90
N LEU A 53 6.09 7.31 -1.56
CA LEU A 53 7.31 7.21 -0.75
C LEU A 53 8.04 5.88 -0.95
N LEU A 54 7.32 4.76 -1.01
CA LEU A 54 7.89 3.44 -1.27
C LEU A 54 8.53 3.37 -2.67
N VAL A 55 7.85 3.92 -3.67
CA VAL A 55 8.39 3.97 -5.03
C VAL A 55 9.66 4.82 -5.10
N GLU A 56 9.67 5.98 -4.43
CA GLU A 56 10.84 6.85 -4.35
C GLU A 56 12.01 6.14 -3.64
N SER A 57 11.77 5.50 -2.49
CA SER A 57 12.78 4.74 -1.74
C SER A 57 13.41 3.64 -2.61
N TYR A 58 12.61 2.85 -3.34
CA TYR A 58 13.13 1.81 -4.23
C TYR A 58 14.00 2.40 -5.34
N GLN A 59 13.60 3.53 -5.92
CA GLN A 59 14.38 4.21 -6.95
C GLN A 59 15.72 4.74 -6.42
N VAL A 60 15.70 5.39 -5.25
CA VAL A 60 16.91 5.91 -4.57
C VAL A 60 17.87 4.78 -4.20
N GLU A 61 17.34 3.64 -3.76
CA GLU A 61 18.12 2.45 -3.42
C GLU A 61 18.59 1.65 -4.66
N GLY A 62 18.19 2.04 -5.87
CA GLY A 62 18.50 1.30 -7.10
C GLY A 62 17.86 -0.08 -7.15
N ARG A 63 16.77 -0.31 -6.40
CA ARG A 63 16.06 -1.57 -6.32
C ARG A 63 14.94 -1.62 -7.37
N PRO A 64 14.73 -2.76 -8.03
CA PRO A 64 13.59 -2.92 -8.93
C PRO A 64 12.28 -2.88 -8.14
N LEU A 65 11.30 -2.13 -8.64
CA LEU A 65 9.95 -2.14 -8.08
C LEU A 65 9.31 -3.54 -8.22
N PRO A 66 8.50 -3.97 -7.24
CA PRO A 66 7.76 -5.22 -7.35
C PRO A 66 6.74 -5.14 -8.50
N GLN A 67 6.38 -6.27 -9.09
CA GLN A 67 5.36 -6.28 -10.13
C GLN A 67 3.95 -6.15 -9.52
N PRO A 68 3.09 -5.25 -10.01
CA PRO A 68 1.72 -5.12 -9.51
C PRO A 68 0.89 -6.38 -9.73
N GLN A 69 0.15 -6.82 -8.72
CA GLN A 69 -0.78 -7.94 -8.84
C GLN A 69 -2.10 -7.47 -9.48
N THR A 70 -2.22 -7.66 -10.79
CA THR A 70 -3.44 -7.33 -11.53
C THR A 70 -4.46 -8.47 -11.51
N LEU A 71 -5.74 -8.13 -11.40
CA LEU A 71 -6.83 -9.08 -11.58
C LEU A 71 -7.13 -9.22 -13.08
N GLN A 72 -7.16 -10.44 -13.59
CA GLN A 72 -7.73 -10.75 -14.89
C GLN A 72 -9.23 -10.99 -14.69
N ALA A 73 -10.06 -10.04 -15.08
CA ALA A 73 -11.51 -10.23 -15.09
C ALA A 73 -11.91 -11.08 -16.30
N ALA A 74 -12.88 -11.97 -16.11
CA ALA A 74 -13.47 -12.80 -17.17
C ALA A 74 -14.57 -12.05 -17.94
#